data_AF-A0A453AN47-F1
#
_entry.id   AF-A0A453AN47-F1
#
_cell.length_a   1.000
_cell.length_b   1.000
_cell.length_c   1.000
_cell.angle_alpha   90.00
_cell.angle_beta   90.00
_cell.angle_gamma   90.00
#
_symmetry.space_group_name_H-M   'P 1'
#
loop_
_entity.id
_entity.type
_entity.pdbx_description
1 polymer ?
#
loop_
_entity_poly.entity_id
_entity_poly.type
_entity_poly.pdbx_seq_one_letter_code
_entity_poly.pdbx_strand_id
1 'polypeptide(L)' 'PMPPQPTVKIYCRANPNYAMSVRNGKVVLAPANPKDDYQHWIKDMRWSTSIKDEEGYPAFAMVNKATGQAIKHSLGQSHP' A
#
# COMPACT_ATOMS: atom_id res chain seq x y z
N PRO A 1 19.70 7.07 9.39
CA PRO A 1 18.45 6.27 9.35
C PRO A 1 17.26 7.19 9.11
N MET A 2 16.41 6.90 8.12
CA MET A 2 15.15 7.64 7.98
C MET A 2 14.28 7.40 9.22
N PRO A 3 13.58 8.42 9.74
CA PRO A 3 12.66 8.24 10.86
C PRO A 3 11.63 7.15 10.53
N PRO A 4 11.13 6.41 11.54
CA PRO A 4 10.10 5.39 11.33
C PRO A 4 8.89 6.03 10.64
N GLN A 5 8.61 5.61 9.40
CA GLN A 5 7.42 6.09 8.71
C GLN A 5 6.18 5.41 9.31
N PRO A 6 5.11 6.17 9.62
CA PRO A 6 3.87 5.59 10.12
C PRO A 6 3.31 4.62 9.08
N THR A 7 2.89 3.45 9.53
CA THR A 7 2.29 2.42 8.67
C THR A 7 0.79 2.36 8.85
N VAL A 8 0.07 2.12 7.76
CA VAL A 8 -1.36 1.84 7.72
C VAL A 8 -1.62 0.35 7.45
N LYS A 9 -2.85 -0.09 7.69
CA LYS A 9 -3.37 -1.40 7.30
C LYS A 9 -4.54 -1.20 6.36
N ILE A 10 -4.64 -2.07 5.37
CA ILE A 10 -5.76 -2.09 4.43
C ILE A 10 -6.54 -3.36 4.71
N TYR A 11 -7.77 -3.22 5.21
CA TYR A 11 -8.62 -4.34 5.59
C TYR A 11 -9.76 -4.52 4.60
N CYS A 12 -10.29 -5.75 4.51
CA CYS A 12 -11.48 -6.02 3.72
C CYS A 12 -12.72 -5.58 4.50
N ARG A 13 -13.50 -4.63 3.98
CA ARG A 13 -14.75 -4.18 4.63
C ARG A 13 -15.76 -5.32 4.78
N ALA A 14 -15.81 -6.26 3.83
CA ALA A 14 -16.70 -7.42 3.89
C ALA A 14 -16.28 -8.43 4.97
N ASN A 15 -14.99 -8.49 5.32
CA ASN A 15 -14.50 -9.30 6.43
C ASN A 15 -13.25 -8.66 7.07
N PRO A 16 -13.40 -7.89 8.16
CA PRO A 16 -12.30 -7.19 8.81
C PRO A 16 -11.20 -8.09 9.38
N ASN A 17 -11.44 -9.41 9.45
CA ASN A 17 -10.42 -10.38 9.85
C ASN A 17 -9.40 -10.66 8.75
N TYR A 18 -9.51 -10.02 7.59
CA TYR A 18 -8.55 -10.11 6.49
C TYR A 18 -7.93 -8.75 6.19
N ALA A 19 -6.62 -8.76 6.00
CA ALA A 19 -5.83 -7.60 5.64
C ALA A 19 -5.03 -7.87 4.35
N MET A 20 -4.77 -6.81 3.60
CA MET A 20 -3.95 -6.87 2.41
C MET A 20 -2.48 -7.15 2.78
N SER A 21 -1.88 -8.12 2.11
CA SER A 21 -0.53 -8.61 2.36
C SER A 21 0.23 -8.87 1.06
N VAL A 22 1.56 -8.87 1.13
CA VAL A 22 2.42 -9.38 0.05
C VAL A 22 2.84 -10.82 0.36
N ARG A 23 2.58 -11.72 -0.58
CA ARG A 23 2.98 -13.14 -0.53
C ARG A 23 3.53 -13.56 -1.88
N ASN A 24 4.77 -14.04 -1.90
CA ASN A 24 5.44 -14.51 -3.12
C ASN A 24 5.38 -13.47 -4.26
N GLY A 25 5.58 -12.19 -3.94
CA GLY A 25 5.51 -11.08 -4.90
C GLY A 25 4.10 -10.70 -5.38
N LYS A 26 3.05 -11.33 -4.83
CA LYS A 26 1.65 -11.04 -5.17
C LYS A 26 0.96 -10.33 -4.02
N VAL A 27 0.04 -9.42 -4.34
CA VAL A 27 -0.86 -8.80 -3.38
C VAL A 27 -2.06 -9.73 -3.17
N VAL A 28 -2.33 -10.08 -1.91
CA VAL A 28 -3.41 -11.00 -1.51
C VAL A 28 -4.15 -10.48 -0.28
N LEU A 29 -5.35 -11.00 -0.03
CA LEU A 29 -5.99 -10.92 1.29
C LEU A 29 -5.55 -12.12 2.13
N ALA A 30 -5.04 -11.86 3.32
CA ALA A 30 -4.64 -12.88 4.29
C ALA A 30 -5.27 -12.59 5.66
N PRO A 31 -5.41 -13.58 6.55
CA PRO A 31 -5.87 -13.35 7.91
C PRO A 31 -5.06 -12.25 8.60
N ALA A 32 -5.74 -11.31 9.25
CA ALA A 32 -5.15 -10.14 9.85
C ALA A 32 -4.22 -10.54 11.01
N ASN A 33 -2.96 -10.13 10.94
CA ASN A 33 -1.95 -10.37 11.95
C ASN A 33 -1.17 -9.07 12.22
N PRO A 34 -1.37 -8.41 13.37
CA PRO A 34 -0.66 -7.18 13.71
C PRO A 34 0.86 -7.29 13.82
N LYS A 35 1.41 -8.52 13.90
CA LYS A 35 2.86 -8.77 13.97
C LYS A 35 3.48 -9.05 12.61
N ASP A 36 2.67 -9.13 11.55
CA ASP A 36 3.13 -9.47 10.21
C ASP A 36 3.46 -8.19 9.42
N ASP A 37 4.74 -7.87 9.31
CA ASP A 37 5.21 -6.68 8.61
C ASP A 37 4.79 -6.62 7.12
N TYR A 38 4.47 -7.76 6.50
CA TYR A 38 3.97 -7.78 5.13
C TYR A 38 2.52 -7.28 5.02
N GLN A 39 1.79 -7.14 6.14
CA GLN A 39 0.46 -6.52 6.20
C GLN A 39 0.51 -5.01 6.50
N HIS A 40 1.70 -4.47 6.72
CA HIS A 40 1.92 -3.05 7.00
C HIS A 40 2.31 -2.32 5.71
N TRP A 41 1.67 -1.18 5.50
CA TRP A 41 1.85 -0.38 4.29
C TRP A 41 2.19 1.06 4.64
N ILE A 42 2.97 1.72 3.79
CA ILE A 42 3.34 3.12 3.90
C ILE A 42 2.55 3.88 2.83
N LYS A 43 1.83 4.92 3.25
CA LYS A 43 1.24 5.90 2.35
C LYS A 43 2.32 6.91 1.98
N ASP A 44 3.01 6.66 0.88
CA ASP A 44 4.11 7.49 0.42
C ASP A 44 3.60 8.71 -0.35
N MET A 45 3.78 9.88 0.25
CA MET A 45 3.32 11.18 -0.25
C MET A 45 4.42 12.00 -0.93
N ARG A 46 5.62 11.45 -1.17
CA ARG A 46 6.79 12.23 -1.64
C ARG A 46 6.55 13.02 -2.93
N TRP A 47 5.64 12.57 -3.78
CA TRP A 47 5.31 13.20 -5.07
C TRP A 47 3.92 13.84 -5.10
N SER A 48 3.24 13.94 -3.96
CA SER A 48 1.82 14.30 -3.92
C SER A 48 1.53 15.75 -4.34
N THR A 49 2.53 16.63 -4.32
CA THR A 49 2.40 18.02 -4.79
C THR A 49 2.53 18.15 -6.31
N SER A 50 3.20 17.20 -6.96
CA SER A 50 3.47 17.22 -8.42
C SER A 50 2.60 16.25 -9.21
N ILE A 51 2.06 15.21 -8.55
CA ILE A 51 1.19 14.21 -9.16
C ILE A 51 -0.18 14.30 -8.51
N LYS A 52 -1.20 14.46 -9.35
CA LYS A 52 -2.61 14.49 -8.97
C LYS A 52 -3.34 13.34 -9.63
N ASP A 53 -4.40 12.85 -8.99
CA ASP A 53 -5.36 11.96 -9.64
C ASP A 53 -6.26 12.71 -10.63
N GLU A 54 -7.16 11.98 -11.29
CA GLU A 54 -8.09 12.53 -12.29
C GLU A 54 -9.04 13.58 -11.72
N GLU A 55 -9.31 13.53 -10.41
CA GLU A 55 -10.13 14.49 -9.69
C GLU A 55 -9.31 15.71 -9.18
N GLY A 56 -7.99 15.69 -9.36
CA GLY A 56 -7.09 16.77 -8.97
C GLY A 56 -6.55 16.68 -7.54
N TYR A 57 -6.80 15.59 -6.82
CA TYR A 57 -6.28 15.37 -5.47
C TYR A 57 -4.84 14.85 -5.47
N PRO A 58 -4.04 15.13 -4.42
CA PRO A 58 -2.68 14.64 -4.29
C PRO A 58 -2.60 13.11 -4.37
N ALA A 59 -1.86 12.60 -5.35
CA ALA A 59 -1.64 11.16 -5.49
C ALA A 59 -0.64 10.63 -4.44
N PHE A 60 -0.69 9.32 -4.18
CA PHE A 60 0.22 8.64 -3.27
C PHE A 60 0.57 7.25 -3.79
N ALA A 61 1.75 6.76 -3.42
CA ALA A 61 2.12 5.37 -3.64
C ALA A 61 1.84 4.55 -2.37
N MET A 62 1.32 3.34 -2.56
CA MET A 62 1.15 2.38 -1.46
C MET A 62 2.31 1.41 -1.47
N VAL A 63 3.22 1.53 -0.49
CA VAL A 63 4.48 0.78 -0.43
C VAL A 63 4.43 -0.23 0.71
N ASN A 64 4.77 -1.47 0.45
CA ASN A 64 4.79 -2.50 1.48
C ASN A 64 5.99 -2.31 2.42
N LYS A 65 5.78 -2.35 3.74
CA LYS A 65 6.83 -2.13 4.74
C LYS A 65 7.94 -3.19 4.67
N ALA A 66 7.58 -4.47 4.51
CA ALA A 66 8.54 -5.57 4.54
C ALA A 66 9.41 -5.65 3.27
N THR A 67 8.83 -5.32 2.11
CA THR A 67 9.52 -5.50 0.81
C THR A 67 10.02 -4.21 0.19
N GLY A 68 9.51 -3.04 0.60
CA GLY A 68 9.80 -1.76 -0.04
C GLY A 68 9.20 -1.60 -1.45
N GLN A 69 8.36 -2.55 -1.89
CA GLN A 69 7.74 -2.54 -3.22
C GLN A 69 6.40 -1.80 -3.21
N ALA A 70 6.12 -1.06 -4.28
CA ALA A 70 4.85 -0.38 -4.48
C ALA A 70 3.83 -1.28 -5.20
N ILE A 71 2.55 -1.15 -4.85
CA ILE A 71 1.45 -1.75 -5.61
C ILE A 71 1.33 -1.03 -6.95
N LYS A 72 1.04 -1.79 -8.00
CA LYS A 72 0.73 -1.28 -9.32
C LYS A 72 -0.58 -1.89 -9.81
N HIS A 73 -1.35 -1.10 -10.55
CA HIS A 73 -2.50 -1.62 -11.28
C HIS A 73 -2.07 -2.65 -12.34
N SER A 74 -2.88 -3.68 -12.58
CA SER A 74 -2.54 -4.78 -13.52
C SER A 74 -2.34 -4.29 -14.96
N LEU A 75 -2.89 -3.12 -15.33
CA LEU A 75 -2.86 -2.56 -16.68
C LEU A 75 -1.59 -1.78 -17.04
N GLY A 76 -0.60 -1.64 -16.16
CA GLY A 76 0.66 -1.00 -16.53
C GLY A 76 0.89 0.38 -15.91
N GLN A 77 1.89 1.11 -16.40
CA GLN A 77 2.32 2.43 -15.89
C GLN A 77 1.45 3.59 -16.40
N SER A 78 0.57 3.34 -17.37
CA SER A 78 -0.16 4.37 -18.12
C SER A 78 -1.62 4.55 -17.72
N HIS A 79 -2.10 3.84 -16.70
CA HIS A 79 -3.45 3.98 -16.16
C HIS A 79 -3.35 4.08 -14.62
N PRO A 80 -3.27 5.31 -14.08
CA PRO A 80 -3.51 5.59 -12.67
C PRO A 80 -4.88 5.10 -12.20
#